data_AF-A0A1I7HG60-F1
#
_entry.id   AF-A0A1I7HG60-F1
#
_cell.length_a   1.000
_cell.length_b   1.000
_cell.length_c   1.000
_cell.angle_alpha   90.00
_cell.angle_beta   90.00
_cell.angle_gamma   90.00
#
_symmetry.space_group_name_H-M   'P 1'
#
loop_
_entity.id
_entity.type
_entity.pdbx_description
1 polymer ?
#
loop_
_entity_poly.entity_id
_entity_poly.type
_entity_poly.pdbx_seq_one_letter_code
_entity_poly.pdbx_strand_id
1 'polypeptide(L)'
;MFLYTETDQNLQACIDACTHCHRTCLQMAMNHCLESGGKHVEADHLRLMMNCAEICQTSLNFMLSGSRFSPKVCGACAEICEACAKSCEQLDGMEECVQACRQCAEHCRKMAA
;
A
#
# COMPACT_ATOMS: atom_id res chain seq x y z
N MET A 1 20.61 -24.16 12.24
CA MET A 1 19.74 -23.24 13.01
C MET A 1 20.05 -21.85 12.51
N PHE A 2 19.37 -21.44 11.44
CA PHE A 2 19.66 -20.18 10.75
C PHE A 2 19.25 -19.00 11.64
N LEU A 3 20.17 -18.08 11.85
CA LEU A 3 19.94 -16.80 12.48
C LEU A 3 18.95 -16.03 11.59
N TYR A 4 17.71 -15.85 12.04
CA TYR A 4 16.81 -14.85 11.46
C TYR A 4 17.44 -13.49 11.74
N THR A 5 18.02 -12.88 10.72
CA THR A 5 18.59 -11.54 10.82
C THR A 5 17.46 -10.51 10.84
N GLU A 6 17.64 -9.41 11.55
CA GLU A 6 16.65 -8.31 11.66
C GLU A 6 16.17 -7.79 10.29
N THR A 7 17.04 -7.84 9.28
CA THR A 7 16.74 -7.52 7.88
C THR A 7 15.67 -8.43 7.27
N ASP A 8 15.65 -9.71 7.62
CA ASP A 8 14.66 -10.69 7.14
C ASP A 8 13.27 -10.38 7.69
N GLN A 9 13.19 -10.04 8.99
CA GLN A 9 11.94 -9.66 9.64
C GLN A 9 11.35 -8.36 9.08
N ASN A 10 12.19 -7.34 8.84
CA ASN A 10 11.74 -6.08 8.24
C ASN A 10 11.26 -6.27 6.80
N LEU A 11 11.96 -7.10 6.02
CA LEU A 11 11.57 -7.45 4.66
C LEU A 11 10.20 -8.14 4.64
N GLN A 12 10.02 -9.19 5.45
CA GLN A 12 8.76 -9.94 5.50
C GLN A 12 7.60 -9.06 5.97
N ALA A 13 7.81 -8.24 7.00
CA ALA A 13 6.80 -7.29 7.47
C ALA A 13 6.37 -6.30 6.37
N CYS A 14 7.30 -5.83 5.55
CA CYS A 14 6.97 -4.95 4.43
C CYS A 14 6.22 -5.68 3.30
N ILE A 15 6.59 -6.94 3.00
CA ILE A 15 5.86 -7.78 2.04
C ILE A 15 4.40 -7.97 2.49
N ASP A 16 4.20 -8.30 3.76
CA ASP A 16 2.87 -8.53 4.33
C ASP A 16 2.04 -7.23 4.30
N ALA A 17 2.63 -6.10 4.68
CA ALA A 17 1.96 -4.80 4.65
C ALA A 17 1.59 -4.36 3.22
N CYS A 18 2.48 -4.53 2.24
CA CYS A 18 2.18 -4.25 0.82
C CYS A 18 1.08 -5.19 0.28
N THR A 19 1.12 -6.46 0.65
CA THR A 19 0.11 -7.45 0.23
C THR A 19 -1.27 -7.09 0.76
N HIS A 20 -1.35 -6.74 2.05
CA HIS A 20 -2.60 -6.32 2.68
C HIS A 20 -3.12 -5.03 2.03
N CYS A 21 -2.29 -3.99 1.93
CA CYS A 21 -2.68 -2.71 1.36
C CYS A 21 -3.13 -2.82 -0.11
N HIS A 22 -2.43 -3.61 -0.94
CA HIS A 22 -2.84 -3.89 -2.32
C HIS A 22 -4.26 -4.45 -2.38
N ARG A 23 -4.53 -5.50 -1.60
CA ARG A 23 -5.84 -6.17 -1.56
C ARG A 23 -6.93 -5.22 -1.10
N THR A 24 -6.70 -4.50 -0.01
CA THR A 24 -7.68 -3.57 0.56
C THR A 24 -7.98 -2.43 -0.42
N CYS A 25 -6.98 -1.79 -1.01
CA CYS A 25 -7.19 -0.71 -1.97
C CYS A 25 -7.98 -1.19 -3.20
N LEU A 26 -7.57 -2.32 -3.80
CA LEU A 26 -8.24 -2.86 -4.99
C LEU A 26 -9.68 -3.28 -4.67
N GLN A 27 -9.88 -4.02 -3.58
CA GLN A 27 -11.20 -4.49 -3.18
C GLN A 27 -12.14 -3.32 -2.87
N MET A 28 -11.70 -2.33 -2.08
CA MET A 28 -12.57 -1.22 -1.70
C MET A 28 -12.86 -0.31 -2.88
N ALA A 29 -11.88 -0.03 -3.74
CA ALA A 29 -12.10 0.74 -4.95
C ALA A 29 -13.13 0.08 -5.88
N MET A 30 -13.01 -1.23 -6.11
CA MET A 30 -13.86 -1.97 -7.06
C MET A 30 -15.21 -2.40 -6.52
N ASN A 31 -15.41 -2.35 -5.20
CA ASN A 31 -16.68 -2.69 -4.57
C ASN A 31 -17.23 -1.44 -3.86
N HIS A 32 -16.83 -1.22 -2.61
CA HIS A 32 -17.38 -0.16 -1.76
C HIS A 32 -17.48 1.20 -2.46
N CYS A 33 -16.41 1.67 -3.10
CA CYS A 33 -16.39 2.98 -3.73
C CYS A 33 -17.32 3.06 -4.95
N LEU A 34 -17.27 2.07 -5.86
CA LEU A 34 -18.13 2.01 -7.03
C LEU A 34 -19.62 1.87 -6.68
N GLU A 35 -19.93 1.10 -5.64
CA GLU A 35 -21.31 0.90 -5.15
C GLU A 35 -21.84 2.13 -4.42
N SER A 36 -20.98 2.85 -3.69
CA SER A 36 -21.36 4.03 -2.91
C SER A 36 -21.51 5.28 -3.79
N GLY A 37 -20.73 5.39 -4.87
CA GLY A 37 -20.81 6.52 -5.81
C GLY A 37 -20.47 7.88 -5.19
N GLY A 38 -20.89 8.97 -5.86
CA GLY A 38 -20.62 10.33 -5.39
C GLY A 38 -19.12 10.61 -5.23
N LYS A 39 -18.71 11.11 -4.06
CA LYS A 39 -17.30 11.42 -3.78
C LYS A 39 -16.38 10.20 -3.82
N HIS A 40 -16.90 9.00 -3.61
CA HIS A 40 -16.14 7.75 -3.68
C HIS A 40 -15.72 7.38 -5.12
N VAL A 41 -16.36 7.93 -6.14
CA VAL A 41 -15.99 7.70 -7.56
C VAL A 41 -15.45 8.95 -8.23
N GLU A 42 -15.10 9.97 -7.45
CA GLU A 42 -14.39 11.13 -7.97
C GLU A 42 -13.08 10.69 -8.62
N ALA A 43 -12.80 11.26 -9.78
CA ALA A 43 -11.84 10.69 -10.71
C ALA A 43 -10.43 10.63 -10.10
N ASP A 44 -10.03 11.63 -9.32
CA ASP A 44 -8.71 11.68 -8.68
C ASP A 44 -8.60 10.70 -7.52
N HIS A 45 -9.66 10.53 -6.72
CA HIS A 45 -9.69 9.56 -5.62
C HIS A 45 -9.58 8.13 -6.15
N LEU A 46 -10.42 7.76 -7.11
CA LEU A 46 -10.47 6.39 -7.63
C LEU A 46 -9.18 6.04 -8.40
N ARG A 47 -8.59 6.99 -9.15
CA ARG A 47 -7.26 6.81 -9.76
C ARG A 47 -6.19 6.57 -8.70
N LEU A 48 -6.20 7.35 -7.63
CA LEU A 48 -5.21 7.23 -6.56
C LEU A 48 -5.31 5.89 -5.84
N MET A 49 -6.52 5.39 -5.58
CA MET A 49 -6.70 4.04 -5.01
C MET A 49 -6.14 2.95 -5.93
N MET A 50 -6.40 3.03 -7.24
CA MET A 50 -5.85 2.08 -8.22
C MET A 50 -4.33 2.17 -8.33
N ASN A 51 -3.78 3.38 -8.28
CA ASN A 51 -2.32 3.58 -8.25
C ASN A 51 -1.70 3.01 -6.97
N CYS A 52 -2.35 3.18 -5.83
CA CYS A 52 -1.93 2.60 -4.55
C CYS A 52 -1.95 1.07 -4.60
N ALA A 53 -3.01 0.47 -5.13
CA ALA A 53 -3.07 -0.98 -5.32
C ALA A 53 -1.91 -1.48 -6.21
N GLU A 54 -1.67 -0.84 -7.35
CA GLU A 54 -0.63 -1.26 -8.30
C GLU A 54 0.80 -1.10 -7.74
N ILE A 55 1.11 0.03 -7.10
CA ILE A 55 2.46 0.24 -6.56
C ILE A 55 2.75 -0.69 -5.37
N CYS A 56 1.75 -1.01 -4.54
CA CYS A 56 1.88 -2.01 -3.48
C CYS A 56 2.19 -3.39 -4.06
N GLN A 57 1.49 -3.80 -5.14
CA GLN A 57 1.77 -5.05 -5.85
C GLN A 57 3.16 -5.06 -6.49
N THR A 58 3.58 -3.94 -7.08
CA THR A 58 4.92 -3.81 -7.65
C THR A 58 5.98 -3.94 -6.55
N SER A 59 5.77 -3.27 -5.41
CA SER A 59 6.71 -3.29 -4.28
C SER A 59 6.87 -4.69 -3.68
N LEU A 60 5.77 -5.40 -3.43
CA LEU A 60 5.85 -6.77 -2.91
C LEU A 60 6.55 -7.71 -3.89
N ASN A 61 6.31 -7.57 -5.21
CA ASN A 61 6.96 -8.41 -6.22
C ASN A 61 8.47 -8.17 -6.26
N PHE A 62 8.92 -6.91 -6.13
CA PHE A 62 10.34 -6.58 -6.10
C PHE A 62 11.04 -7.15 -4.85
N MET A 63 10.37 -7.09 -3.70
CA MET A 63 10.87 -7.69 -2.46
C MET A 63 10.95 -9.21 -2.56
N LEU A 64 9.88 -9.87 -3.04
CA LEU A 64 9.84 -11.34 -3.22
C LEU A 64 10.90 -11.83 -4.22
N SER A 65 11.20 -11.06 -5.27
CA SER A 65 12.22 -11.42 -6.24
C SER A 65 13.65 -11.13 -5.75
N GLY A 66 13.84 -10.62 -4.53
CA GLY A 66 15.15 -10.21 -4.02
C GLY A 66 15.78 -9.06 -4.81
N SER A 67 14.97 -8.17 -5.39
CA SER A 67 15.48 -7.09 -6.24
C SER A 67 16.28 -6.07 -5.43
N ARG A 68 17.48 -5.73 -5.92
CA ARG A 68 18.27 -4.60 -5.38
C ARG A 68 17.58 -3.23 -5.52
N PHE A 69 16.52 -3.15 -6.33
CA PHE A 69 15.75 -1.93 -6.53
C PHE A 69 14.58 -1.77 -5.56
N SER A 70 14.35 -2.76 -4.68
CA SER A 70 13.27 -2.73 -3.69
C SER A 70 13.25 -1.43 -2.87
N PRO A 71 14.37 -0.90 -2.34
CA PRO A 71 14.36 0.36 -1.58
C PRO A 71 13.77 1.54 -2.36
N LYS A 72 14.14 1.68 -3.64
CA LYS A 72 13.66 2.77 -4.50
C LYS A 72 12.17 2.65 -4.80
N VAL A 73 11.70 1.43 -5.05
CA VAL A 73 10.28 1.15 -5.31
C VAL A 73 9.44 1.35 -4.05
N CYS A 74 9.91 0.88 -2.89
CA CYS A 74 9.26 1.10 -1.61
C CYS A 74 9.18 2.60 -1.27
N GLY A 75 10.18 3.40 -1.61
CA GLY A 75 10.12 4.86 -1.44
C GLY A 75 8.92 5.49 -2.17
N ALA A 76 8.72 5.15 -3.44
CA ALA A 76 7.56 5.60 -4.22
C ALA A 76 6.23 5.04 -3.68
N CYS A 77 6.24 3.78 -3.23
CA CYS A 77 5.09 3.15 -2.60
C CYS A 77 4.65 3.91 -1.34
N ALA A 78 5.59 4.32 -0.48
CA ALA A 78 5.27 5.06 0.73
C ALA A 78 4.59 6.41 0.43
N GLU A 79 5.08 7.14 -0.56
CA GLU A 79 4.50 8.43 -0.98
C GLU A 79 3.06 8.26 -1.48
N ILE A 80 2.82 7.26 -2.34
CA ILE A 80 1.48 6.99 -2.88
C ILE A 80 0.54 6.49 -1.78
N CYS A 81 0.99 5.61 -0.89
CA CYS A 81 0.20 5.14 0.24
C CYS A 81 -0.21 6.29 1.17
N GLU A 82 0.67 7.24 1.47
CA GLU A 82 0.32 8.43 2.26
C GLU A 82 -0.73 9.30 1.57
N ALA A 83 -0.59 9.51 0.25
CA ALA A 83 -1.57 10.26 -0.53
C ALA A 83 -2.94 9.56 -0.53
N CYS A 84 -2.95 8.24 -0.73
CA CYS A 84 -4.16 7.42 -0.71
C CYS A 84 -4.85 7.48 0.66
N ALA A 85 -4.11 7.31 1.75
CA ALA A 85 -4.64 7.43 3.11
C ALA A 85 -5.33 8.77 3.36
N LYS A 86 -4.68 9.89 3.01
CA LYS A 86 -5.25 11.24 3.16
C LYS A 86 -6.52 11.45 2.33
N SER A 87 -6.60 10.82 1.15
CA SER A 87 -7.78 10.87 0.30
C SER A 87 -8.94 10.06 0.91
N CYS A 88 -8.66 8.85 1.39
CA CYS A 88 -9.62 7.97 2.05
C CYS A 88 -10.18 8.59 3.36
N GLU A 89 -9.39 9.36 4.10
CA GLU A 89 -9.83 10.07 5.32
C GLU A 89 -10.96 11.10 5.09
N GLN A 90 -11.21 11.50 3.85
CA GLN A 90 -12.27 12.46 3.51
C GLN A 90 -13.62 11.80 3.24
N LEU A 91 -13.68 10.46 3.33
CA LEU A 91 -14.82 9.63 2.98
C LEU A 91 -15.19 8.74 4.17
N ASP A 92 -16.48 8.41 4.26
CA ASP A 92 -17.02 7.48 5.24
C ASP A 92 -16.76 6.02 4.87
N GLY A 93 -16.61 5.13 5.85
CA GLY A 93 -16.45 3.69 5.60
C GLY A 93 -15.09 3.26 5.03
N MET A 94 -14.11 4.17 5.05
CA MET A 94 -12.78 3.96 4.48
C MET A 94 -11.69 3.69 5.53
N GLU A 95 -12.05 3.48 6.80
CA GLU A 95 -11.12 3.38 7.93
C GLU A 95 -10.10 2.24 7.76
N GLU A 96 -10.53 1.10 7.22
CA GLU A 96 -9.65 -0.03 6.93
C GLU A 96 -8.60 0.33 5.87
N CYS A 97 -9.00 1.02 4.79
CA CYS A 97 -8.08 1.48 3.75
C CYS A 97 -7.05 2.47 4.31
N VAL A 98 -7.50 3.42 5.14
CA VAL A 98 -6.62 4.39 5.81
C VAL A 98 -5.57 3.68 6.67
N GLN A 99 -5.99 2.71 7.50
CA GLN A 99 -5.07 1.96 8.35
C GLN A 99 -4.05 1.16 7.53
N ALA A 100 -4.52 0.42 6.51
CA ALA A 100 -3.66 -0.40 5.66
C ALA A 100 -2.63 0.45 4.90
N CYS A 101 -3.05 1.59 4.34
CA CYS A 101 -2.16 2.52 3.64
C CYS A 101 -1.10 3.11 4.58
N ARG A 102 -1.49 3.57 5.77
CA ARG A 102 -0.55 4.16 6.75
C ARG A 102 0.49 3.13 7.22
N GLN A 103 0.06 1.90 7.51
CA GLN A 103 0.96 0.82 7.89
C GLN A 103 1.93 0.45 6.74
N CYS A 104 1.42 0.30 5.52
CA CYS A 104 2.26 0.02 4.35
C CYS A 104 3.29 1.13 4.14
N ALA A 105 2.89 2.40 4.22
CA ALA A 105 3.81 3.52 4.08
C ALA A 105 4.93 3.50 5.14
N GLU A 106 4.62 3.14 6.40
CA GLU A 106 5.63 3.01 7.45
C GLU A 106 6.70 1.95 7.12
N HIS A 107 6.28 0.75 6.74
CA HIS A 107 7.21 -0.33 6.40
C HIS A 107 8.01 0.00 5.13
N CYS A 108 7.36 0.56 4.12
CA CYS A 108 8.01 0.98 2.89
C CYS A 108 9.09 2.05 3.14
N ARG A 109 8.87 3.00 4.07
CA ARG A 109 9.90 3.97 4.47
C ARG A 109 11.10 3.30 5.15
N LYS A 110 10.88 2.27 5.98
CA LYS A 110 11.98 1.50 6.59
C LYS A 110 12.79 0.75 5.54
N MET A 111 12.16 0.25 4.48
CA MET A 111 12.85 -0.42 3.36
C MET A 111 13.60 0.54 2.44
N ALA A 112 13.17 1.80 2.36
CA ALA A 112 13.78 2.83 1.52
C ALA A 112 15.01 3.51 2.16
N ALA A 113 15.21 3.31 3.47
CA ALA A 113 16.27 3.92 4.28
C ALA A 113 17.63 3.21 4.14
#